data_AF-A0A645B233-F1
#
_entry.id   AF-A0A645B233-F1
#
_cell.length_a   1.000
_cell.length_b   1.000
_cell.length_c   1.000
_cell.angle_alpha   90.00
_cell.angle_beta   90.00
_cell.angle_gamma   90.00
#
_symmetry.space_group_name_H-M   'P 1'
#
loop_
_entity.id
_entity.type
_entity.pdbx_description
1 polymer ?
#
loop_
_entity_poly.entity_id
_entity_poly.type
_entity_poly.pdbx_seq_one_letter_code
_entity_poly.pdbx_strand_id
1 'polypeptide(L)'
;MFRNFPLPMHPEAQNAAVVAEFAAKHGKFWEAHDALYENQRALGGAMYVDLVKSLGLSPHELGQALEDDTFEERIGTDIQSGERSGVDGTPAFFINGEKLNSPGGYNDLPAVIEALLRK
;
A
#
# COMPACT_ATOMS: atom_id res chain seq x y z
N MET A 1 -9.31 -1.10 -5.86
CA MET A 1 -9.14 -0.68 -4.45
C MET A 1 -7.81 -1.23 -3.96
N PHE A 2 -6.98 -0.41 -3.35
CA PHE A 2 -5.73 -0.84 -2.68
C PHE A 2 -5.95 -0.82 -1.17
N ARG A 3 -5.28 -1.70 -0.43
CA ARG A 3 -5.28 -1.73 1.03
C ARG A 3 -3.87 -1.91 1.55
N ASN A 4 -3.46 -1.05 2.49
CA ASN A 4 -2.17 -1.17 3.15
C ASN A 4 -2.20 -2.34 4.14
N PHE A 5 -1.21 -3.24 4.07
CA PHE A 5 -1.05 -4.34 5.02
C PHE A 5 0.44 -4.45 5.41
N PRO A 6 0.96 -3.44 6.14
CA PRO A 6 2.37 -3.42 6.53
C PRO A 6 2.65 -4.54 7.51
N LEU A 7 3.56 -5.45 7.15
CA LEU A 7 3.88 -6.59 8.00
C LEU A 7 5.00 -6.24 9.01
N PRO A 8 4.89 -6.62 10.29
CA PRO A 8 5.82 -6.20 11.35
C PRO A 8 7.29 -6.61 11.16
N MET A 9 7.57 -7.64 10.35
CA MET A 9 8.95 -8.07 10.08
C MET A 9 9.68 -7.15 9.08
N HIS A 10 9.00 -6.14 8.55
CA HIS A 10 9.56 -5.14 7.63
C HIS A 10 9.60 -3.77 8.32
N PRO A 11 10.79 -3.30 8.78
CA PRO A 11 10.89 -2.10 9.61
C PRO A 11 10.27 -0.84 9.01
N GLU A 12 10.37 -0.69 7.68
CA GLU A 12 9.87 0.48 6.97
C GLU A 12 8.44 0.33 6.43
N ALA A 13 7.80 -0.84 6.60
CA ALA A 13 6.48 -1.09 5.99
C ALA A 13 5.41 -0.13 6.51
N GLN A 14 5.38 0.12 7.82
CA GLN A 14 4.41 1.04 8.42
C GLN A 14 4.63 2.48 7.92
N ASN A 15 5.89 2.96 7.92
CA ASN A 15 6.20 4.31 7.45
C ASN A 15 5.90 4.49 5.96
N ALA A 16 6.21 3.49 5.13
CA ALA A 16 5.88 3.51 3.71
C ALA A 16 4.35 3.58 3.49
N ALA A 17 3.56 2.85 4.29
CA ALA A 17 2.10 2.94 4.26
C ALA A 17 1.60 4.35 4.65
N VAL A 18 2.20 4.97 5.68
CA VAL A 18 1.92 6.36 6.07
C VAL A 18 2.24 7.34 4.94
N VAL A 19 3.39 7.19 4.28
CA VAL A 19 3.77 8.04 3.13
C VAL A 19 2.79 7.89 1.97
N ALA A 20 2.34 6.65 1.69
CA ALA A 20 1.36 6.39 0.66
C ALA A 20 -0.01 7.01 0.98
N GLU A 21 -0.52 6.88 2.21
CA GLU A 21 -1.79 7.51 2.64
C GLU A 21 -1.68 9.04 2.72
N PHE A 22 -0.52 9.57 3.14
CA PHE A 22 -0.22 10.99 3.07
C PHE A 22 -0.32 11.50 1.63
N ALA A 23 0.35 10.86 0.67
CA ALA A 23 0.22 11.22 -0.73
C ALA A 23 -1.21 11.03 -1.26
N ALA A 24 -1.94 10.02 -0.79
CA ALA A 24 -3.34 9.77 -1.14
C ALA A 24 -4.25 10.94 -0.76
N LYS A 25 -4.05 11.53 0.42
CA LYS A 25 -4.77 12.74 0.88
C LYS A 25 -4.65 13.91 -0.12
N HIS A 26 -3.57 13.93 -0.90
CA HIS A 26 -3.31 14.95 -1.93
C HIS A 26 -3.57 14.45 -3.36
N GLY A 27 -4.20 13.28 -3.53
CA GLY A 27 -4.52 12.72 -4.85
C GLY A 27 -3.30 12.14 -5.58
N LYS A 28 -2.23 11.81 -4.85
CA LYS A 28 -0.94 11.33 -5.37
C LYS A 28 -0.57 9.91 -4.92
N PHE A 29 -1.59 9.10 -4.60
CA PHE A 29 -1.40 7.76 -4.07
C PHE A 29 -0.55 6.88 -5.02
N TRP A 30 -0.92 6.82 -6.31
CA TRP A 30 -0.27 5.90 -7.24
C TRP A 30 1.17 6.31 -7.54
N GLU A 31 1.43 7.61 -7.71
CA GLU A 31 2.80 8.10 -7.89
C GLU A 31 3.69 7.80 -6.68
N ALA A 32 3.16 7.92 -5.46
CA ALA A 32 3.88 7.53 -4.25
C ALA A 32 4.05 6.02 -4.13
N HIS A 33 2.99 5.24 -4.38
CA HIS A 33 3.02 3.78 -4.38
C HIS A 33 4.12 3.25 -5.30
N ASP A 34 4.15 3.71 -6.56
CA ASP A 34 5.09 3.22 -7.55
C ASP A 34 6.53 3.56 -7.14
N ALA A 35 6.78 4.79 -6.69
CA ALA A 35 8.09 5.19 -6.21
C ALA A 35 8.55 4.40 -4.98
N LEU A 36 7.67 4.14 -4.00
CA LEU A 36 7.99 3.31 -2.84
C LEU A 36 8.29 1.86 -3.25
N TYR A 37 7.49 1.31 -4.16
CA TYR A 37 7.65 -0.06 -4.65
C TYR A 37 8.94 -0.26 -5.44
N GLU A 38 9.31 0.70 -6.28
CA GLU A 38 10.54 0.65 -7.07
C GLU A 38 11.81 0.84 -6.23
N ASN A 39 11.71 1.53 -5.09
CA ASN A 39 12.84 1.93 -4.26
C ASN A 39 12.87 1.23 -2.88
N GLN A 40 12.37 -0.02 -2.80
CA GLN A 40 12.26 -0.78 -1.55
C GLN A 40 13.55 -0.83 -0.69
N ARG A 41 14.73 -0.82 -1.32
CA ARG A 41 16.03 -0.84 -0.61
C ARG A 41 16.44 0.51 -0.01
N ALA A 42 15.82 1.58 -0.45
CA ALA A 42 16.11 2.95 -0.04
C ALA A 42 15.00 3.54 0.84
N LEU A 43 13.98 2.77 1.18
CA LEU A 43 12.92 3.21 2.09
C LEU A 43 13.53 3.74 3.40
N GLY A 44 12.96 4.84 3.88
CA GLY A 44 13.43 5.56 5.05
C GLY A 44 13.30 7.07 4.87
N GLY A 45 13.51 7.80 5.97
CA GLY A 45 13.18 9.23 6.07
C GLY A 45 13.73 10.11 4.94
N ALA A 46 15.00 9.90 4.51
CA ALA A 46 15.59 10.68 3.43
C ALA A 46 14.85 10.47 2.09
N MET A 47 14.58 9.21 1.73
CA MET A 47 13.84 8.87 0.51
C MET A 47 12.40 9.40 0.57
N TYR A 48 11.73 9.29 1.72
CA TYR A 48 10.36 9.79 1.88
C TYR A 48 10.27 11.31 1.69
N VAL A 49 11.22 12.05 2.26
CA VAL A 49 11.33 13.51 2.07
C VAL A 49 11.53 13.86 0.59
N ASP A 50 12.43 13.17 -0.09
CA ASP A 50 12.71 13.43 -1.50
C ASP A 50 11.52 13.06 -2.39
N LEU A 51 10.84 11.95 -2.09
CA LEU A 51 9.61 11.54 -2.76
C LEU A 51 8.53 12.61 -2.63
N VAL A 52 8.16 13.03 -1.41
CA VAL A 52 7.08 14.01 -1.24
C VAL A 52 7.42 15.37 -1.86
N LYS A 53 8.69 15.78 -1.84
CA LYS A 53 9.15 16.97 -2.59
C LYS A 53 8.94 16.82 -4.09
N SER A 54 9.30 15.67 -4.65
CA SER A 54 9.14 15.41 -6.09
C SER A 54 7.66 15.44 -6.53
N LEU A 55 6.75 15.11 -5.61
CA LEU A 55 5.30 15.17 -5.81
C LEU A 55 4.70 16.55 -5.53
N GLY A 56 5.51 17.53 -5.12
CA GLY A 56 5.08 18.89 -4.78
C GLY A 56 4.36 18.98 -3.43
N LEU A 57 4.57 18.03 -2.53
CA LEU A 57 3.98 17.96 -1.19
C LEU A 57 4.96 18.43 -0.11
N SER A 58 4.45 18.83 1.05
CA SER A 58 5.26 19.38 2.14
C SER A 58 5.98 18.28 2.95
N PRO A 59 7.32 18.29 3.03
CA PRO A 59 8.06 17.39 3.92
C PRO A 59 7.78 17.63 5.39
N HIS A 60 7.44 18.87 5.76
CA HIS A 60 7.08 19.22 7.13
C HIS A 60 5.75 18.56 7.51
N GLU A 61 4.72 18.65 6.66
CA GLU A 61 3.43 18.01 6.91
C GLU A 61 3.56 16.48 6.91
N LEU A 62 4.44 15.91 6.08
CA LEU A 62 4.76 14.48 6.14
C LEU A 62 5.39 14.12 7.50
N GLY A 63 6.35 14.91 7.97
CA GLY A 63 7.00 14.68 9.27
C GLY A 63 5.98 14.66 10.41
N GLN A 64 5.07 15.64 10.43
CA GLN A 64 3.97 15.68 11.40
C GLN A 64 3.06 14.45 11.26
N ALA A 65 2.72 14.04 10.04
CA ALA A 65 1.88 12.87 9.83
C ALA A 65 2.50 11.56 10.34
N LEU A 66 3.84 11.44 10.26
CA LEU A 66 4.61 10.32 10.79
C LEU A 66 4.75 10.37 12.32
N GLU A 67 4.84 11.56 12.92
CA GLU A 67 4.98 11.75 14.37
C GLU A 67 3.64 11.65 15.12
N ASP A 68 2.56 12.15 14.53
CA ASP A 68 1.23 12.24 15.15
C ASP A 68 0.36 11.01 14.84
N ASP A 69 0.91 9.95 14.23
CA ASP A 69 0.18 8.74 13.85
C ASP A 69 -1.09 9.02 13.01
N THR A 70 -1.05 10.07 12.17
CA THR A 70 -2.22 10.63 11.48
C THR A 70 -3.01 9.61 10.65
N PHE A 71 -2.33 8.59 10.14
CA PHE A 71 -2.92 7.57 9.27
C PHE A 71 -3.06 6.19 9.93
N GLU A 72 -2.80 6.08 11.24
CA GLU A 72 -2.85 4.79 11.95
C GLU A 72 -4.24 4.15 11.88
N GLU A 73 -5.33 4.89 12.12
CA GLU A 73 -6.69 4.35 12.04
C GLU A 73 -7.03 3.83 10.63
N ARG A 74 -6.63 4.58 9.61
CA ARG A 74 -6.87 4.25 8.20
C ARG A 74 -6.15 2.96 7.81
N ILE A 75 -4.87 2.84 8.17
CA ILE A 75 -4.03 1.66 7.93
C ILE A 75 -4.53 0.48 8.77
N GLY A 76 -4.87 0.71 10.04
CA GLY A 76 -5.45 -0.30 10.93
C GLY A 76 -6.77 -0.86 10.40
N THR A 77 -7.61 -0.03 9.80
CA THR A 77 -8.85 -0.47 9.12
C THR A 77 -8.54 -1.39 7.94
N ASP A 78 -7.52 -1.08 7.14
CA ASP A 78 -7.08 -1.93 6.04
C ASP A 78 -6.57 -3.28 6.53
N ILE A 79 -5.70 -3.28 7.55
CA ILE A 79 -5.17 -4.50 8.18
C ILE A 79 -6.33 -5.38 8.67
N GLN A 80 -7.21 -4.84 9.53
CA GLN A 80 -8.32 -5.60 10.08
C GLN A 80 -9.26 -6.13 8.98
N SER A 81 -9.48 -5.34 7.92
CA SER A 81 -10.30 -5.79 6.80
C SER A 81 -9.63 -6.92 6.01
N GLY A 82 -8.30 -6.89 5.86
CA GLY A 82 -7.52 -7.96 5.26
C GLY A 82 -7.60 -9.24 6.09
N GLU A 83 -7.36 -9.15 7.40
CA GLU A 83 -7.46 -10.27 8.34
C GLU A 83 -8.84 -10.91 8.30
N ARG A 84 -9.91 -10.11 8.37
CA ARG A 84 -11.30 -10.60 8.24
C ARG A 84 -11.58 -11.28 6.89
N SER A 85 -10.86 -10.88 5.85
CA SER A 85 -10.97 -11.46 4.51
C SER A 85 -10.02 -12.65 4.31
N GLY A 86 -9.32 -13.10 5.36
CA GLY A 86 -8.41 -14.23 5.33
C GLY A 86 -7.04 -13.92 4.72
N VAL A 87 -6.59 -12.66 4.73
CA VAL A 87 -5.20 -12.31 4.34
C VAL A 87 -4.24 -12.78 5.43
N ASP A 88 -3.24 -13.54 5.01
CA ASP A 88 -2.21 -14.19 5.83
C ASP A 88 -0.78 -13.85 5.34
N GLY A 89 -0.68 -13.04 4.30
CA GLY A 89 0.56 -12.56 3.72
C GLY A 89 0.29 -11.60 2.56
N THR A 90 1.34 -10.94 2.09
CA THR A 90 1.28 -10.00 0.97
C THR A 90 2.22 -10.44 -0.16
N PRO A 91 1.87 -10.20 -1.45
CA PRO A 91 0.61 -9.65 -1.92
C PRO A 91 -0.56 -10.65 -1.79
N ALA A 92 -1.79 -10.12 -1.64
CA ALA A 92 -3.03 -10.88 -1.72
C ALA A 92 -4.02 -10.15 -2.65
N PHE A 93 -4.70 -10.91 -3.52
CA PHE A 93 -5.62 -10.35 -4.51
C PHE A 93 -7.04 -10.83 -4.27
N PHE A 94 -8.00 -9.96 -4.54
CA PHE A 94 -9.43 -10.27 -4.48
C PHE A 94 -10.10 -9.84 -5.78
N ILE A 95 -10.93 -10.71 -6.35
CA ILE A 95 -11.70 -10.43 -7.57
C ILE A 95 -13.16 -10.69 -7.26
N ASN A 96 -14.02 -9.68 -7.45
CA ASN A 96 -15.44 -9.73 -7.08
C ASN A 96 -15.71 -10.15 -5.62
N GLY A 97 -14.82 -9.79 -4.70
CA GLY A 97 -14.94 -10.12 -3.27
C GLY A 97 -14.34 -11.46 -2.87
N GLU A 98 -13.93 -12.30 -3.83
CA GLU A 98 -13.32 -13.61 -3.58
C GLU A 98 -11.80 -13.51 -3.57
N LYS A 99 -11.13 -14.08 -2.55
CA LYS A 99 -9.66 -14.15 -2.48
C LYS A 99 -9.16 -15.05 -3.60
N LEU A 100 -8.20 -14.56 -4.38
CA LEU A 100 -7.52 -15.37 -5.38
C LEU A 100 -6.59 -16.36 -4.70
N ASN A 101 -7.00 -17.63 -4.67
CA ASN A 101 -6.20 -18.75 -4.18
C ASN A 101 -5.56 -19.48 -5.37
N SER A 102 -4.54 -18.88 -5.97
CA SER A 102 -3.87 -19.45 -7.16
C SER A 102 -2.35 -19.58 -6.96
N PRO A 103 -1.74 -20.72 -7.34
CA PRO A 103 -0.29 -20.93 -7.21
C PRO A 103 0.57 -19.92 -7.98
N GLY A 104 0.10 -19.39 -9.12
CA GLY A 104 0.82 -18.39 -9.90
C GLY A 104 0.64 -16.95 -9.42
N GLY A 105 -0.19 -16.72 -8.39
CA GLY A 105 -0.37 -15.42 -7.76
C GLY A 105 -0.76 -14.32 -8.76
N TYR A 106 0.03 -13.25 -8.81
CA TYR A 106 -0.17 -12.14 -9.76
C TYR A 106 -0.25 -12.60 -11.23
N ASN A 107 0.57 -13.59 -11.63
CA ASN A 107 0.65 -14.03 -13.02
C ASN A 107 -0.65 -14.68 -13.52
N ASP A 108 -1.49 -15.18 -12.61
CA ASP A 108 -2.76 -15.81 -12.95
C ASP A 108 -3.91 -14.81 -13.05
N LEU A 109 -3.72 -13.57 -12.59
CA LEU A 109 -4.76 -12.53 -12.61
C LEU A 109 -5.39 -12.34 -14.00
N PRO A 110 -4.63 -12.21 -15.11
CA PRO A 110 -5.23 -12.00 -16.43
C PRO A 110 -6.17 -13.14 -16.83
N ALA A 111 -5.75 -14.40 -16.65
CA ALA A 111 -6.55 -15.57 -17.02
C ALA A 111 -7.84 -15.67 -16.18
N VAL A 112 -7.75 -15.38 -14.88
CA VAL A 112 -8.93 -15.40 -13.99
C VAL A 112 -9.91 -14.28 -14.34
N ILE A 113 -9.41 -13.06 -14.61
CA ILE A 113 -10.25 -11.94 -15.03
C ILE A 113 -10.94 -12.26 -16.36
N GLU A 114 -10.21 -12.77 -17.36
CA GLU A 114 -10.78 -13.18 -18.64
C GLU A 114 -11.89 -14.23 -18.49
N ALA A 115 -11.71 -15.20 -17.60
CA ALA A 115 -12.71 -16.24 -17.34
C ALA A 115 -13.99 -15.67 -16.71
N LEU A 116 -13.87 -14.64 -15.86
CA LEU A 116 -15.01 -13.99 -15.20
C LEU A 116 -15.79 -13.07 -16.14
N LEU A 117 -15.13 -12.44 -17.12
CA LEU A 117 -15.77 -11.58 -18.11
C LEU A 117 -16.58 -12.33 -19.17
N ARG A 118 -16.34 -13.65 -19.34
CA ARG A 118 -17.06 -14.50 -20.30
C ARG A 118 -18.38 -15.07 -19.77
N LYS A 119 -18.70 -14.82 -18.50
CA LYS A 119 -19.96 -15.22 -17.85
C LYS A 119 -20.98 -14.09 -17.93
#